data_AF-A0A1A8ADS6-F1
#
_entry.id   AF-A0A1A8ADS6-F1
#
_cell.length_a   1.000
_cell.length_b   1.000
_cell.length_c   1.000
_cell.angle_alpha   90.00
_cell.angle_beta   90.00
_cell.angle_gamma   90.00
#
_symmetry.space_group_name_H-M   'P 1'
#
loop_
_entity.id
_entity.type
_entity.pdbx_description
1 polymer ?
#
loop_
_entity_poly.entity_id
_entity_poly.type
_entity_poly.pdbx_seq_one_letter_code
_entity_poly.pdbx_strand_id
1 'polypeptide(L)'
;KVLEPFAKGDDDNFGLNSELLNSLPRGTTLVEYSSPNIAKKFHAGHLRSTIIGNFIANLKQSLGNNVIRMNYLGDWGMQFGLLGAGFKQFGCVEKLKDNPLQHLFEVYVKVNKEVEHSEDMKQAARDFFRQLEQHESQAVTLWQQFRELTVKEYQQVYKRLGVHFDIYSGESFHQDQAQEVVQELQRRGLLKVSERGTRVVDLSPEGDMTNVCTLLRSDGTTLYITRDIAAAISRRETHGFDEMIYVTDKSQENHFSQLFQILVTMGHSWAERCQHVSFGLVQGMKTRTGDVVFLEDVLDEARARMLHNMNQTSSNV
;
A
#
# COMPACT_ATOMS: atom_id res chain seq x y z
N LYS A 1 18.86 -35.68 -3.23
CA LYS A 1 17.90 -35.86 -4.34
C LYS A 1 17.61 -34.46 -4.87
N VAL A 2 18.17 -34.17 -6.05
CA VAL A 2 17.95 -32.93 -6.79
C VAL A 2 16.44 -32.75 -6.95
N LEU A 3 15.92 -31.54 -6.77
CA LEU A 3 14.55 -31.20 -7.15
C LEU A 3 14.43 -31.56 -8.64
N GLU A 4 13.83 -32.71 -8.94
CA GLU A 4 13.47 -33.02 -10.32
C GLU A 4 12.59 -31.86 -10.79
N PRO A 5 12.96 -31.17 -11.88
CA PRO A 5 12.03 -30.23 -12.48
C PRO A 5 10.77 -31.02 -12.81
N PHE A 6 9.62 -30.53 -12.33
CA PHE A 6 8.31 -31.00 -12.78
C PHE A 6 8.40 -31.18 -14.29
N ALA A 7 8.07 -32.39 -14.75
CA ALA A 7 8.26 -32.76 -16.14
C ALA A 7 7.56 -31.71 -17.00
N LYS A 8 8.23 -31.24 -18.06
CA LYS A 8 7.56 -30.40 -19.06
C LYS A 8 6.35 -31.19 -19.59
N GLY A 9 5.15 -30.82 -19.14
CA GLY A 9 3.90 -31.53 -19.41
C GLY A 9 3.15 -32.06 -18.19
N ASP A 10 3.64 -31.85 -16.96
CA ASP A 10 2.86 -32.11 -15.75
C ASP A 10 1.65 -31.17 -15.68
N ASP A 11 0.50 -31.77 -15.38
CA ASP A 11 -0.82 -31.14 -15.31
C ASP A 11 -0.76 -29.96 -14.32
N ASP A 12 -0.85 -28.72 -14.82
CA ASP A 12 -0.98 -27.50 -13.99
C ASP A 12 -2.17 -27.60 -13.00
N ASN A 13 -3.02 -28.62 -13.16
CA ASN A 13 -4.14 -28.97 -12.30
C ASN A 13 -3.84 -30.01 -11.22
N PHE A 14 -2.58 -30.43 -11.03
CA PHE A 14 -2.22 -31.36 -9.96
C PHE A 14 -2.59 -30.76 -8.59
N GLY A 15 -3.44 -31.46 -7.83
CA GLY A 15 -4.00 -30.98 -6.57
C GLY A 15 -5.23 -30.07 -6.69
N LEU A 16 -5.59 -29.62 -7.90
CA LEU A 16 -6.80 -28.82 -8.17
C LEU A 16 -8.01 -29.69 -8.55
N ASN A 17 -7.80 -30.91 -9.04
CA ASN A 17 -8.84 -31.87 -9.42
C ASN A 17 -9.51 -32.61 -8.24
N SER A 18 -9.48 -32.01 -7.04
CA SER A 18 -10.08 -32.61 -5.84
C SER A 18 -11.56 -32.26 -5.75
N GLU A 19 -12.42 -33.25 -5.50
CA GLU A 19 -13.85 -33.03 -5.25
C GLU A 19 -14.10 -32.08 -4.06
N LEU A 20 -13.15 -31.99 -3.12
CA LEU A 20 -13.19 -31.06 -2.00
C LEU A 20 -13.22 -29.59 -2.44
N LEU A 21 -12.70 -29.28 -3.63
CA LEU A 21 -12.63 -27.93 -4.16
C LEU A 21 -13.83 -27.58 -5.05
N ASN A 22 -14.65 -28.57 -5.44
CA ASN A 22 -15.81 -28.35 -6.32
C ASN A 22 -16.94 -27.57 -5.65
N SER A 23 -17.04 -27.61 -4.32
CA SER A 23 -18.05 -26.88 -3.56
C SER A 23 -17.63 -25.47 -3.17
N LEU A 24 -16.38 -25.07 -3.45
CA LEU A 24 -15.90 -23.74 -3.11
C LEU A 24 -16.58 -22.69 -4.00
N PRO A 25 -17.15 -21.62 -3.40
CA PRO A 25 -17.72 -20.53 -4.17
C PRO A 25 -16.61 -19.88 -5.00
N ARG A 26 -16.92 -19.64 -6.28
CA ARG A 26 -16.05 -18.92 -7.21
C ARG A 26 -16.63 -17.55 -7.46
N GLY A 27 -15.75 -16.56 -7.57
CA GLY A 27 -16.15 -15.20 -7.87
C GLY A 27 -14.95 -14.34 -8.23
N THR A 28 -15.12 -13.03 -8.09
CA THR A 28 -14.04 -12.06 -8.22
C THR A 28 -13.41 -11.79 -6.85
N THR A 29 -12.12 -12.14 -6.69
CA THR A 29 -11.34 -11.81 -5.49
C THR A 29 -10.41 -10.64 -5.79
N LEU A 30 -10.54 -9.54 -5.05
CA LEU A 30 -9.56 -8.45 -5.09
C LEU A 30 -8.57 -8.63 -3.95
N VAL A 31 -7.28 -8.67 -4.26
CA VAL A 31 -6.19 -8.79 -3.27
C VAL A 31 -5.35 -7.52 -3.32
N GLU A 32 -5.38 -6.75 -2.24
CA GLU A 32 -4.53 -5.58 -2.04
C GLU A 32 -3.32 -5.96 -1.21
N TYR A 33 -2.12 -5.73 -1.76
CA TYR A 33 -0.88 -6.08 -1.10
C TYR A 33 0.31 -5.26 -1.61
N SER A 34 1.42 -5.38 -0.90
CA SER A 34 2.62 -4.54 -0.98
C SER A 34 2.38 -3.10 -0.55
N SER A 35 1.51 -2.37 -1.25
CA SER A 35 1.02 -1.01 -0.94
C SER A 35 2.07 -0.09 -0.29
N PRO A 36 3.29 0.05 -0.85
CA PRO A 36 4.33 0.86 -0.25
C PRO A 36 4.02 2.36 -0.34
N ASN A 37 4.62 3.11 0.57
CA ASN A 37 4.64 4.56 0.50
C ASN A 37 5.76 5.00 -0.43
N ILE A 38 5.41 5.65 -1.55
CA ILE A 38 6.38 5.98 -2.61
C ILE A 38 7.39 7.05 -2.18
N ALA A 39 7.13 7.80 -1.10
CA ALA A 39 8.06 8.76 -0.54
C ALA A 39 9.10 8.12 0.42
N LYS A 40 8.99 6.80 0.68
CA LYS A 40 9.87 6.05 1.58
C LYS A 40 10.60 4.94 0.83
N LYS A 41 11.69 4.45 1.43
CA LYS A 41 12.48 3.33 0.89
C LYS A 41 11.63 2.08 0.74
N PHE A 42 11.75 1.40 -0.40
CA PHE A 42 11.27 0.03 -0.54
C PHE A 42 12.24 -0.95 0.15
N HIS A 43 12.09 -1.08 1.46
CA HIS A 43 12.90 -1.98 2.29
C HIS A 43 12.25 -3.37 2.44
N ALA A 44 12.98 -4.34 2.99
CA ALA A 44 12.50 -5.73 3.13
C ALA A 44 11.25 -5.89 4.03
N GLY A 45 10.80 -4.84 4.72
CA GLY A 45 9.51 -4.86 5.40
C GLY A 45 8.35 -5.03 4.41
N HIS A 46 8.45 -4.41 3.23
CA HIS A 46 7.47 -4.53 2.17
C HIS A 46 7.49 -5.90 1.48
N LEU A 47 8.59 -6.65 1.60
CA LEU A 47 8.69 -7.99 1.02
C LEU A 47 7.62 -8.93 1.60
N ARG A 48 7.29 -8.82 2.90
CA ARG A 48 6.30 -9.69 3.54
C ARG A 48 4.92 -9.56 2.91
N SER A 49 4.38 -8.34 2.87
CA SER A 49 3.09 -8.10 2.21
C SER A 49 3.13 -8.54 0.74
N THR A 50 4.23 -8.22 0.05
CA THR A 50 4.44 -8.57 -1.36
C THR A 50 4.31 -10.07 -1.63
N ILE A 51 5.05 -10.91 -0.90
CA ILE A 51 5.05 -12.37 -1.14
C ILE A 51 3.79 -13.04 -0.62
N ILE A 52 3.25 -12.60 0.53
CA ILE A 52 2.03 -13.16 1.13
C ILE A 52 0.84 -12.87 0.22
N GLY A 53 0.69 -11.62 -0.23
CA GLY A 53 -0.39 -11.25 -1.12
C GLY A 53 -0.30 -11.94 -2.49
N ASN A 54 0.91 -12.04 -3.07
CA ASN A 54 1.08 -12.78 -4.32
C ASN A 54 0.74 -14.27 -4.15
N PHE A 55 1.14 -14.89 -3.04
CA PHE A 55 0.76 -16.27 -2.73
C PHE A 55 -0.77 -16.44 -2.64
N ILE A 56 -1.46 -15.56 -1.91
CA ILE A 56 -2.92 -15.61 -1.78
C ILE A 56 -3.60 -15.41 -3.14
N ALA A 57 -3.14 -14.44 -3.93
CA ALA A 57 -3.67 -14.19 -5.26
C ALA A 57 -3.50 -15.41 -6.18
N ASN A 58 -2.32 -16.03 -6.18
CA ASN A 58 -2.08 -17.24 -6.97
C ASN A 58 -2.93 -18.42 -6.49
N LEU A 59 -3.05 -18.62 -5.18
CA LEU A 59 -3.91 -19.66 -4.61
C LEU A 59 -5.37 -19.46 -5.03
N LYS A 60 -5.91 -18.25 -4.88
CA LYS A 60 -7.30 -17.94 -5.27
C LYS A 60 -7.54 -18.15 -6.76
N GLN A 61 -6.57 -17.79 -7.60
CA GLN A 61 -6.62 -18.01 -9.04
C GLN A 61 -6.58 -19.50 -9.39
N SER A 62 -5.70 -20.29 -8.76
CA SER A 62 -5.66 -21.75 -8.93
C SER A 62 -6.96 -22.42 -8.49
N LEU A 63 -7.67 -21.86 -7.51
CA LEU A 63 -9.00 -22.31 -7.09
C LEU A 63 -10.13 -21.87 -8.05
N GLY A 64 -9.80 -21.21 -9.16
CA GLY A 64 -10.75 -20.82 -10.21
C GLY A 64 -11.45 -19.48 -10.00
N ASN A 65 -10.95 -18.61 -9.11
CA ASN A 65 -11.46 -17.25 -8.97
C ASN A 65 -10.88 -16.33 -10.04
N ASN A 66 -11.67 -15.31 -10.42
CA ASN A 66 -11.15 -14.16 -11.14
C ASN A 66 -10.41 -13.25 -10.16
N VAL A 67 -9.09 -13.13 -10.26
CA VAL A 67 -8.27 -12.43 -9.27
C VAL A 67 -7.82 -11.07 -9.80
N ILE A 68 -8.07 -10.02 -9.02
CA ILE A 68 -7.57 -8.66 -9.27
C ILE A 68 -6.48 -8.36 -8.24
N ARG A 69 -5.24 -8.21 -8.71
CA ARG A 69 -4.06 -7.85 -7.91
C ARG A 69 -3.91 -6.34 -7.89
N MET A 70 -4.13 -5.72 -6.75
CA MET A 70 -4.05 -4.28 -6.57
C MET A 70 -2.86 -3.89 -5.69
N ASN A 71 -2.13 -2.88 -6.14
CA ASN A 71 -1.14 -2.17 -5.34
C ASN A 71 -1.70 -0.79 -4.99
N TYR A 72 -1.98 -0.53 -3.72
CA TYR A 72 -2.56 0.74 -3.27
C TYR A 72 -1.47 1.62 -2.67
N LEU A 73 -0.89 2.49 -3.51
CA LEU A 73 0.30 3.25 -3.13
C LEU A 73 -0.03 4.35 -2.12
N GLY A 74 0.84 4.48 -1.12
CA GLY A 74 0.87 5.66 -0.26
C GLY A 74 1.47 6.83 -1.02
N ASP A 75 0.68 7.40 -1.93
CA ASP A 75 1.09 8.44 -2.89
C ASP A 75 0.47 9.81 -2.62
N TRP A 76 -0.10 10.01 -1.43
CA TRP A 76 -0.66 11.30 -1.00
C TRP A 76 -0.23 11.69 0.41
N GLY A 77 -0.23 12.98 0.73
CA GLY A 77 0.06 13.52 2.06
C GLY A 77 1.32 14.40 2.16
N MET A 78 1.58 14.93 3.37
CA MET A 78 2.64 15.92 3.64
C MET A 78 4.05 15.47 3.21
N GLN A 79 4.30 14.17 3.10
CA GLN A 79 5.53 13.62 2.55
C GLN A 79 5.81 14.06 1.10
N PHE A 80 4.79 14.33 0.29
CA PHE A 80 4.94 14.92 -1.04
C PHE A 80 5.16 16.42 -0.98
N GLY A 81 4.60 17.10 0.03
CA GLY A 81 4.97 18.47 0.39
C GLY A 81 6.48 18.59 0.61
N LEU A 82 7.01 17.72 1.47
CA LEU A 82 8.45 17.64 1.75
C LEU A 82 9.25 17.30 0.49
N LEU A 83 8.86 16.26 -0.25
CA LEU A 83 9.58 15.83 -1.44
C LEU A 83 9.58 16.91 -2.53
N GLY A 84 8.46 17.58 -2.76
CA GLY A 84 8.34 18.67 -3.73
C GLY A 84 9.15 19.91 -3.36
N ALA A 85 9.08 20.36 -2.11
CA ALA A 85 9.91 21.46 -1.62
C ALA A 85 11.41 21.10 -1.64
N GLY A 86 11.74 19.90 -1.16
CA GLY A 86 13.10 19.38 -1.15
C GLY A 86 13.68 19.22 -2.56
N PHE A 87 12.87 18.81 -3.54
CA PHE A 87 13.34 18.65 -4.92
C PHE A 87 13.69 19.99 -5.57
N LYS A 88 13.00 21.09 -5.21
CA LYS A 88 13.39 22.43 -5.69
C LYS A 88 14.80 22.83 -5.25
N GLN A 89 15.26 22.39 -4.08
CA GLN A 89 16.56 22.75 -3.52
C GLN A 89 17.66 21.71 -3.76
N PHE A 90 17.32 20.43 -3.68
CA PHE A 90 18.28 19.31 -3.70
C PHE A 90 18.09 18.39 -4.90
N GLY A 91 17.05 18.63 -5.72
CA GLY A 91 16.73 17.84 -6.89
C GLY A 91 17.72 18.03 -8.04
N CYS A 92 17.88 16.99 -8.85
CA CYS A 92 18.71 16.98 -10.04
C CYS A 92 18.02 16.09 -11.07
N VAL A 93 17.71 16.65 -12.23
CA VAL A 93 16.94 15.98 -13.27
C VAL A 93 17.73 14.83 -13.90
N GLU A 94 19.06 14.98 -14.01
CA GLU A 94 19.97 13.95 -14.52
C GLU A 94 19.99 12.73 -13.59
N LYS A 95 20.12 12.95 -12.28
CA LYS A 95 20.06 11.87 -11.29
C LYS A 95 18.70 11.20 -11.23
N LEU A 96 17.63 11.97 -11.39
CA LEU A 96 16.27 11.45 -11.44
C LEU A 96 16.05 10.53 -12.66
N LYS A 97 16.76 10.74 -13.78
CA LYS A 97 16.71 9.86 -14.95
C LYS A 97 17.52 8.58 -14.78
N ASP A 98 18.64 8.66 -14.07
CA ASP A 98 19.57 7.53 -13.89
C ASP A 98 19.11 6.56 -12.80
N ASN A 99 18.80 7.07 -11.60
CA ASN A 99 18.28 6.26 -10.49
C ASN A 99 17.19 7.03 -9.72
N PRO A 100 15.94 6.97 -10.19
CA PRO A 100 14.86 7.78 -9.63
C PRO A 100 14.62 7.53 -8.15
N LEU A 101 14.52 6.25 -7.73
CA LEU A 101 14.22 5.89 -6.35
C LEU A 101 15.32 6.35 -5.38
N GLN A 102 16.58 6.12 -5.74
CA GLN A 102 17.71 6.52 -4.91
C GLN A 102 17.78 8.05 -4.78
N HIS A 103 17.64 8.79 -5.89
CA HIS A 103 17.72 10.25 -5.86
C HIS A 103 16.53 10.87 -5.10
N LEU A 104 15.31 10.39 -5.30
CA LEU A 104 14.14 10.85 -4.53
C LEU A 104 14.30 10.54 -3.04
N PHE A 105 14.87 9.39 -2.68
CA PHE A 105 15.20 9.08 -1.30
C PHE A 105 16.26 10.03 -0.71
N GLU A 106 17.33 10.34 -1.45
CA GLU A 106 18.36 11.30 -1.03
C GLU A 106 17.76 12.68 -0.77
N VAL A 107 16.89 13.15 -1.67
CA VAL A 107 16.15 14.41 -1.50
C VAL A 107 15.29 14.36 -0.25
N TYR A 108 14.52 13.27 -0.06
CA TYR A 108 13.66 13.08 1.10
C TYR A 108 14.46 13.12 2.42
N VAL A 109 15.60 12.45 2.51
CA VAL A 109 16.44 12.49 3.73
C VAL A 109 16.97 13.89 4.00
N LYS A 110 17.46 14.57 2.97
CA LYS A 110 17.99 15.94 3.10
C LYS A 110 16.92 16.91 3.58
N VAL A 111 15.74 16.88 2.96
CA VAL A 111 14.65 17.79 3.34
C VAL A 111 14.10 17.48 4.73
N ASN A 112 14.00 16.21 5.13
CA ASN A 112 13.57 15.85 6.50
C ASN A 112 14.53 16.39 7.55
N LYS A 113 15.84 16.34 7.29
CA LYS A 113 16.84 16.93 8.19
C LYS A 113 16.74 18.46 8.22
N GLU A 114 16.49 19.09 7.08
CA GLU A 114 16.38 20.55 6.98
C GLU A 114 15.14 21.09 7.70
N VAL A 115 13.99 20.41 7.58
CA VAL A 115 12.75 20.86 8.25
C VAL A 115 12.84 20.79 9.77
N GLU A 116 13.75 20.03 10.36
CA GLU A 116 13.93 20.04 11.82
C GLU A 116 14.45 21.41 12.32
N HIS A 117 15.11 22.18 11.45
CA HIS A 117 15.81 23.40 11.81
C HIS A 117 15.40 24.64 11.00
N SER A 118 14.59 24.48 9.96
CA SER A 118 14.17 25.57 9.06
C SER A 118 12.64 25.71 9.00
N GLU A 119 12.10 26.80 9.56
CA GLU A 119 10.68 27.14 9.42
C GLU A 119 10.31 27.49 7.97
N ASP A 120 11.24 28.08 7.21
CA ASP A 120 11.03 28.37 5.79
C ASP A 120 10.84 27.07 4.99
N MET A 121 11.62 26.03 5.28
CA MET A 121 11.46 24.73 4.62
C MET A 121 10.14 24.04 5.05
N LYS A 122 9.75 24.13 6.33
CA LYS A 122 8.43 23.65 6.77
C LYS A 122 7.30 24.36 6.03
N GLN A 123 7.43 25.67 5.87
CA GLN A 123 6.43 26.47 5.16
C GLN A 123 6.38 26.11 3.68
N ALA A 124 7.54 25.99 3.02
CA ALA A 124 7.63 25.57 1.62
C ALA A 124 7.01 24.19 1.39
N ALA A 125 7.21 23.24 2.31
CA ALA A 125 6.59 21.92 2.24
C ALA A 125 5.06 21.98 2.39
N ARG A 126 4.56 22.77 3.34
CA ARG A 126 3.11 23.01 3.50
C ARG A 126 2.51 23.69 2.28
N ASP A 127 3.20 24.68 1.71
CA ASP A 127 2.74 25.41 0.54
C ASP A 127 2.73 24.51 -0.70
N PHE A 128 3.77 23.70 -0.92
CA PHE A 128 3.77 22.73 -2.01
C PHE A 128 2.62 21.72 -1.88
N PHE A 129 2.38 21.19 -0.67
CA PHE A 129 1.27 20.27 -0.45
C PHE A 129 -0.08 20.94 -0.69
N ARG A 130 -0.26 22.20 -0.27
CA ARG A 130 -1.47 22.99 -0.57
C ARG A 130 -1.67 23.16 -2.07
N GLN A 131 -0.62 23.48 -2.83
CA GLN A 131 -0.67 23.59 -4.30
C GLN A 131 -1.10 22.27 -4.94
N LEU A 132 -0.63 21.15 -4.40
CA LEU A 132 -1.02 19.82 -4.85
C LEU A 132 -2.51 19.54 -4.56
N GLU A 133 -3.00 19.88 -3.37
CA GLU A 133 -4.43 19.75 -2.99
C GLU A 133 -5.34 20.67 -3.81
N GLN A 134 -4.82 21.81 -4.29
CA GLN A 134 -5.54 22.75 -5.16
C GLN A 134 -5.42 22.41 -6.65
N HIS A 135 -4.84 21.26 -6.99
CA HIS A 135 -4.60 20.80 -8.36
C HIS A 135 -3.82 21.80 -9.23
N GLU A 136 -2.89 22.55 -8.64
CA GLU A 136 -2.04 23.46 -9.40
C GLU A 136 -1.14 22.69 -10.37
N SER A 137 -1.16 23.09 -11.64
CA SER A 137 -0.53 22.36 -12.76
C SER A 137 0.92 21.95 -12.51
N GLN A 138 1.75 22.84 -11.95
CA GLN A 138 3.17 22.55 -11.70
C GLN A 138 3.37 21.52 -10.58
N ALA A 139 2.62 21.65 -9.48
CA ALA A 139 2.73 20.72 -8.35
C ALA A 139 2.23 19.33 -8.74
N VAL A 140 1.09 19.26 -9.44
CA VAL A 140 0.51 18.00 -9.94
C VAL A 140 1.45 17.33 -10.94
N THR A 141 2.02 18.07 -11.90
CA THR A 141 2.95 17.50 -12.88
C THR A 141 4.18 16.89 -12.20
N LEU A 142 4.76 17.59 -11.22
CA LEU A 142 5.93 17.10 -10.51
C LEU A 142 5.60 15.85 -9.68
N TRP A 143 4.46 15.85 -8.99
CA TRP A 143 3.98 14.69 -8.24
C TRP A 143 3.72 13.48 -9.15
N GLN A 144 3.04 13.68 -10.30
CA GLN A 144 2.80 12.64 -11.29
C GLN A 144 4.12 12.03 -11.78
N GLN A 145 5.11 12.87 -12.09
CA GLN A 145 6.43 12.41 -12.51
C GLN A 145 7.09 11.53 -11.43
N PHE A 146 7.05 11.93 -10.15
CA PHE A 146 7.60 11.12 -9.06
C PHE A 146 6.88 9.79 -8.91
N ARG A 147 5.55 9.80 -9.01
CA ARG A 147 4.73 8.60 -8.93
C ARG A 147 5.03 7.64 -10.08
N GLU A 148 5.03 8.11 -11.32
CA GLU A 148 5.26 7.30 -12.52
C GLU A 148 6.64 6.64 -12.52
N LEU A 149 7.68 7.41 -12.18
CA LEU A 149 9.04 6.89 -12.05
C LEU A 149 9.13 5.82 -10.96
N THR A 150 8.52 6.07 -9.80
CA THR A 150 8.51 5.11 -8.70
C THR A 150 7.77 3.82 -9.07
N VAL A 151 6.60 3.93 -9.71
CA VAL A 151 5.82 2.77 -10.19
C VAL A 151 6.63 1.93 -11.17
N LYS A 152 7.34 2.58 -12.11
CA LYS A 152 8.17 1.89 -13.11
C LYS A 152 9.32 1.11 -12.45
N GLU A 153 9.99 1.68 -11.46
CA GLU A 153 11.06 0.99 -10.72
C GLU A 153 10.50 -0.17 -9.89
N TYR A 154 9.37 0.04 -9.19
CA TYR A 154 8.70 -1.02 -8.46
C TYR A 154 8.28 -2.19 -9.36
N GLN A 155 7.80 -1.93 -10.58
CA GLN A 155 7.51 -2.97 -11.56
C GLN A 155 8.73 -3.86 -11.86
N GLN A 156 9.94 -3.30 -11.93
CA GLN A 156 11.16 -4.10 -12.12
C GLN A 156 11.43 -5.00 -10.92
N VAL A 157 11.31 -4.46 -9.70
CA VAL A 157 11.50 -5.24 -8.46
C VAL A 157 10.46 -6.35 -8.33
N TYR A 158 9.18 -6.04 -8.56
CA TYR A 158 8.11 -7.04 -8.52
C TYR A 158 8.32 -8.12 -9.58
N LYS A 159 8.73 -7.75 -10.80
CA LYS A 159 9.05 -8.71 -11.85
C LYS A 159 10.18 -9.66 -11.43
N ARG A 160 11.24 -9.17 -10.76
CA ARG A 160 12.30 -10.03 -10.20
C ARG A 160 11.79 -11.03 -9.17
N LEU A 161 10.72 -10.69 -8.45
CA LEU A 161 10.06 -11.55 -7.45
C LEU A 161 8.99 -12.47 -8.06
N GLY A 162 8.74 -12.42 -9.36
CA GLY A 162 7.63 -13.15 -9.99
C GLY A 162 6.24 -12.61 -9.60
N VAL A 163 6.17 -11.32 -9.27
CA VAL A 163 4.96 -10.61 -8.86
C VAL A 163 4.52 -9.66 -9.96
N HIS A 164 3.21 -9.56 -10.18
CA HIS A 164 2.61 -8.56 -11.05
C HIS A 164 1.35 -7.98 -10.40
N PHE A 165 0.96 -6.78 -10.84
CA PHE A 165 -0.27 -6.13 -10.42
C PHE A 165 -1.07 -5.75 -11.65
N ASP A 166 -2.38 -5.92 -11.55
CA ASP A 166 -3.34 -5.50 -12.59
C ASP A 166 -3.60 -4.00 -12.47
N ILE A 167 -3.55 -3.47 -11.25
CA ILE A 167 -3.89 -2.08 -10.94
C ILE A 167 -2.88 -1.48 -9.97
N TYR A 168 -2.31 -0.34 -10.36
CA TYR A 168 -1.53 0.55 -9.49
C TYR A 168 -2.40 1.74 -9.08
N SER A 169 -3.11 1.59 -7.96
CA SER A 169 -3.95 2.62 -7.35
C SER A 169 -3.15 3.45 -6.32
N GLY A 170 -3.81 4.36 -5.61
CA GLY A 170 -3.19 5.09 -4.50
C GLY A 170 -4.15 5.99 -3.75
N GLU A 171 -3.71 6.47 -2.59
CA GLU A 171 -4.49 7.39 -1.73
C GLU A 171 -4.94 8.66 -2.48
N SER A 172 -4.13 9.11 -3.44
CA SER A 172 -4.39 10.29 -4.27
C SER A 172 -5.69 10.21 -5.08
N PHE A 173 -6.19 9.01 -5.39
CA PHE A 173 -7.36 8.83 -6.23
C PHE A 173 -8.69 9.01 -5.49
N HIS A 174 -8.66 9.10 -4.16
CA HIS A 174 -9.85 9.07 -3.31
C HIS A 174 -10.02 10.35 -2.46
N GLN A 175 -9.32 11.44 -2.78
CA GLN A 175 -9.41 12.69 -2.03
C GLN A 175 -10.82 13.30 -2.10
N ASP A 176 -11.37 13.45 -3.30
CA ASP A 176 -12.71 14.02 -3.49
C ASP A 176 -13.79 13.09 -2.92
N GLN A 177 -13.66 11.80 -3.16
CA GLN A 177 -14.58 10.77 -2.66
C GLN A 177 -14.58 10.69 -1.12
N ALA A 178 -13.47 11.03 -0.45
CA ALA A 178 -13.44 11.09 1.01
C ALA A 178 -14.39 12.17 1.57
N GLN A 179 -14.59 13.29 0.86
CA GLN A 179 -15.58 14.30 1.25
C GLN A 179 -17.01 13.82 1.01
N GLU A 180 -17.26 13.07 -0.06
CA GLU A 180 -18.58 12.47 -0.33
C GLU A 180 -18.97 11.48 0.77
N VAL A 181 -18.01 10.66 1.24
CA VAL A 181 -18.21 9.75 2.39
C VAL A 181 -18.62 10.51 3.65
N VAL A 182 -17.98 11.63 3.95
CA VAL A 182 -18.31 12.47 5.11
C VAL A 182 -19.74 12.99 5.01
N GLN A 183 -20.12 13.52 3.84
CA GLN A 183 -21.47 14.02 3.61
C GLN A 183 -22.50 12.90 3.75
N GLU A 184 -22.20 11.70 3.25
CA GLU A 184 -23.09 10.56 3.36
C GLU A 184 -23.29 10.11 4.82
N LEU A 185 -22.21 10.00 5.59
CA LEU A 185 -22.27 9.69 7.01
C LEU A 185 -23.09 10.74 7.78
N GLN A 186 -22.96 12.02 7.42
CA GLN A 186 -23.75 13.09 8.00
C GLN A 186 -25.24 12.97 7.63
N ARG A 187 -25.58 12.72 6.35
CA ARG A 187 -26.97 12.52 5.90
C ARG A 187 -27.66 11.36 6.62
N ARG A 188 -26.91 10.30 6.94
CA ARG A 188 -27.40 9.13 7.67
C ARG A 188 -27.45 9.32 9.18
N GLY A 189 -26.99 10.45 9.71
CA GLY A 189 -26.91 10.69 11.15
C GLY A 189 -25.86 9.84 11.88
N LEU A 190 -24.90 9.26 11.14
CA LEU A 190 -23.83 8.43 11.69
C LEU A 190 -22.63 9.25 12.15
N LEU A 191 -22.42 10.44 11.56
CA LEU A 191 -21.32 11.32 11.90
C LEU A 191 -21.66 12.17 13.14
N LYS A 192 -21.00 11.87 14.27
CA LYS A 192 -21.16 12.57 15.55
C LYS A 192 -20.00 13.53 15.81
N VAL A 193 -20.18 14.47 16.73
CA VAL A 193 -19.13 15.40 17.19
C VAL A 193 -18.61 14.93 18.54
N SER A 194 -17.30 14.77 18.67
CA SER A 194 -16.66 14.46 19.96
C SER A 194 -16.53 15.70 20.84
N GLU A 195 -16.22 15.50 22.13
CA GLU A 195 -15.91 16.59 23.07
C GLU A 195 -14.76 17.49 22.60
N ARG A 196 -13.82 16.94 21.82
CA ARG A 196 -12.67 17.67 21.27
C ARG A 196 -12.99 18.37 19.94
N GLY A 197 -14.25 18.37 19.51
CA GLY A 197 -14.70 18.96 18.25
C GLY A 197 -14.37 18.14 17.00
N THR A 198 -13.74 16.97 17.14
CA THR A 198 -13.48 16.06 16.02
C THR A 198 -14.78 15.39 15.55
N ARG A 199 -14.82 14.94 14.29
CA ARG A 199 -15.97 14.16 13.78
C ARG A 199 -15.67 12.68 13.85
N VAL A 200 -16.59 11.93 14.43
CA VAL A 200 -16.42 10.53 14.78
C VAL A 200 -17.62 9.69 14.35
N VAL A 201 -17.40 8.41 14.11
CA VAL A 201 -18.46 7.40 14.00
C VAL A 201 -18.43 6.56 15.26
N ASP A 202 -19.60 6.33 15.84
CA ASP A 202 -19.79 5.47 16.99
C ASP A 202 -19.89 4.00 16.54
N LEU A 203 -19.03 3.18 17.12
CA LEU A 203 -18.87 1.76 16.82
C LEU A 203 -19.18 0.90 18.05
N SER A 204 -19.70 1.48 19.13
CA SER A 204 -20.16 0.67 20.26
C SER A 204 -21.47 -0.04 19.92
N PRO A 205 -21.66 -1.31 20.37
CA PRO A 205 -22.90 -2.05 20.10
C PRO A 205 -24.16 -1.35 20.65
N GLU A 206 -24.00 -0.59 21.74
CA GLU A 206 -25.11 0.08 22.44
C GLU A 206 -25.33 1.53 21.97
N GLY A 207 -24.45 2.07 21.12
CA GLY A 207 -24.53 3.46 20.65
C GLY A 207 -24.21 4.52 21.72
N ASP A 208 -23.50 4.10 22.77
CA ASP A 208 -23.15 4.86 23.97
C ASP A 208 -21.81 5.63 23.86
N MET A 209 -21.20 5.69 22.67
CA MET A 209 -19.92 6.38 22.40
C MET A 209 -18.68 5.81 23.09
N THR A 210 -18.73 4.59 23.65
CA THR A 210 -17.57 3.95 24.30
C THR A 210 -16.48 3.49 23.33
N ASN A 211 -16.83 3.24 22.07
CA ASN A 211 -15.91 2.89 21.01
C ASN A 211 -16.16 3.81 19.80
N VAL A 212 -15.28 4.78 19.58
CA VAL A 212 -15.42 5.76 18.49
C VAL A 212 -14.24 5.70 17.54
N CYS A 213 -14.53 5.82 16.25
CA CYS A 213 -13.51 6.03 15.23
C CYS A 213 -13.52 7.48 14.77
N THR A 214 -12.36 8.16 14.80
CA THR A 214 -12.26 9.54 14.32
C THR A 214 -12.01 9.55 12.82
N LEU A 215 -12.84 10.31 12.09
CA LEU A 215 -12.75 10.45 10.64
C LEU A 215 -12.19 11.82 10.24
N LEU A 216 -12.58 12.88 10.97
CA LEU A 216 -12.09 14.23 10.73
C LEU A 216 -11.48 14.83 11.97
N ARG A 217 -10.41 15.60 11.78
CA ARG A 217 -9.92 16.53 12.80
C ARG A 217 -10.91 17.66 13.04
N SER A 218 -10.69 18.43 14.10
CA SER A 218 -11.51 19.61 14.44
C SER A 218 -11.47 20.70 13.37
N ASP A 219 -10.41 20.74 12.56
CA ASP A 219 -10.26 21.65 11.41
C ASP A 219 -10.94 21.15 10.12
N GLY A 220 -11.59 19.97 10.15
CA GLY A 220 -12.25 19.37 8.99
C GLY A 220 -11.35 18.52 8.10
N THR A 221 -10.05 18.39 8.40
CA THR A 221 -9.12 17.56 7.62
C THR A 221 -9.47 16.07 7.76
N THR A 222 -9.52 15.37 6.62
CA THR A 222 -9.78 13.91 6.56
C THR A 222 -8.60 13.09 7.06
N LEU A 223 -8.91 11.99 7.75
CA LEU A 223 -7.93 11.00 8.20
C LEU A 223 -7.86 9.82 7.22
N TYR A 224 -6.83 8.97 7.39
CA TYR A 224 -6.61 7.80 6.54
C TYR A 224 -7.85 6.90 6.43
N ILE A 225 -8.53 6.65 7.55
CA ILE A 225 -9.74 5.82 7.55
C ILE A 225 -10.86 6.37 6.66
N THR A 226 -11.00 7.69 6.55
CA THR A 226 -12.00 8.29 5.64
C THR A 226 -11.67 8.04 4.18
N ARG A 227 -10.38 8.09 3.83
CA ARG A 227 -9.91 7.74 2.47
C ARG A 227 -10.06 6.26 2.20
N ASP A 228 -9.81 5.39 3.17
CA ASP A 228 -9.96 3.95 2.99
C ASP A 228 -11.43 3.52 2.86
N ILE A 229 -12.36 4.21 3.52
CA ILE A 229 -13.80 4.02 3.29
C ILE A 229 -14.13 4.37 1.84
N ALA A 230 -13.69 5.54 1.36
CA ALA A 230 -13.90 5.96 -0.02
C ALA A 230 -13.27 4.98 -1.03
N ALA A 231 -12.05 4.53 -0.78
CA ALA A 231 -11.35 3.56 -1.59
C ALA A 231 -12.11 2.22 -1.65
N ALA A 232 -12.57 1.71 -0.50
CA ALA A 232 -13.33 0.46 -0.43
C ALA A 232 -14.64 0.52 -1.23
N ILE A 233 -15.39 1.63 -1.10
CA ILE A 233 -16.62 1.86 -1.87
C ILE A 233 -16.31 1.93 -3.37
N SER A 234 -15.33 2.74 -3.77
CA SER A 234 -14.92 2.89 -5.16
C SER A 234 -14.49 1.56 -5.79
N ARG A 235 -13.73 0.73 -5.05
CA ARG A 235 -13.32 -0.61 -5.51
C ARG A 235 -14.52 -1.52 -5.72
N ARG A 236 -15.52 -1.48 -4.83
CA ARG A 236 -16.74 -2.29 -4.96
C ARG A 236 -17.56 -1.86 -6.16
N GLU A 237 -17.71 -0.55 -6.37
CA GLU A 237 -18.44 0.00 -7.52
C GLU A 237 -17.75 -0.31 -8.85
N THR A 238 -16.42 -0.22 -8.88
CA THR A 238 -15.63 -0.41 -10.11
C THR A 238 -15.47 -1.88 -10.48
N HIS A 239 -15.23 -2.75 -9.49
CA HIS A 239 -14.83 -4.14 -9.75
C HIS A 239 -15.88 -5.17 -9.36
N GLY A 240 -16.91 -4.80 -8.60
CA GLY A 240 -17.97 -5.72 -8.20
C GLY A 240 -17.50 -6.94 -7.41
N PHE A 241 -16.33 -6.88 -6.76
CA PHE A 241 -15.66 -8.04 -6.15
C PHE A 241 -16.57 -8.82 -5.19
N ASP A 242 -16.47 -10.15 -5.18
CA ASP A 242 -17.19 -11.00 -4.24
C ASP A 242 -16.44 -11.11 -2.91
N GLU A 243 -15.12 -11.04 -2.94
CA GLU A 243 -14.23 -11.08 -1.78
C GLU A 243 -13.13 -10.02 -1.92
N MET A 244 -12.77 -9.37 -0.81
CA MET A 244 -11.69 -8.40 -0.75
C MET A 244 -10.70 -8.78 0.34
N ILE A 245 -9.42 -8.91 -0.01
CA ILE A 245 -8.37 -9.31 0.93
C ILE A 245 -7.33 -8.19 1.02
N TYR A 246 -7.15 -7.67 2.23
CA TYR A 246 -6.14 -6.66 2.56
C TYR A 246 -4.96 -7.33 3.26
N VAL A 247 -3.75 -7.23 2.69
CA VAL A 247 -2.55 -7.87 3.24
C VAL A 247 -1.63 -6.81 3.84
N THR A 248 -1.74 -6.57 5.14
CA THR A 248 -0.98 -5.50 5.82
C THR A 248 -0.34 -5.94 7.13
N ASP A 249 0.44 -5.04 7.73
CA ASP A 249 1.09 -5.31 9.02
C ASP A 249 0.06 -5.46 10.16
N LYS A 250 0.37 -6.33 11.12
CA LYS A 250 -0.47 -6.62 12.28
C LYS A 250 -0.86 -5.37 13.09
N SER A 251 -0.03 -4.33 13.12
CA SER A 251 -0.38 -3.06 13.78
C SER A 251 -1.65 -2.39 13.23
N GLN A 252 -2.11 -2.76 12.03
CA GLN A 252 -3.30 -2.20 11.41
C GLN A 252 -4.58 -3.01 11.68
N GLU A 253 -4.54 -4.05 12.52
CA GLU A 253 -5.73 -4.88 12.83
C GLU A 253 -6.93 -4.06 13.32
N ASN A 254 -6.71 -3.12 14.24
CA ASN A 254 -7.79 -2.27 14.74
C ASN A 254 -8.35 -1.34 13.64
N HIS A 255 -7.48 -0.83 12.76
CA HIS A 255 -7.89 0.03 11.65
C HIS A 255 -8.83 -0.71 10.69
N PHE A 256 -8.46 -1.91 10.24
CA PHE A 256 -9.32 -2.70 9.34
C PHE A 256 -10.61 -3.16 10.02
N SER A 257 -10.55 -3.51 11.30
CA SER A 257 -11.76 -3.82 12.09
C SER A 257 -12.74 -2.64 12.08
N GLN A 258 -12.25 -1.43 12.37
CA GLN A 258 -13.06 -0.21 12.33
C GLN A 258 -13.56 0.11 10.93
N LEU A 259 -12.71 -0.02 9.90
CA LEU A 259 -13.09 0.21 8.50
C LEU A 259 -14.27 -0.68 8.09
N PHE A 260 -14.18 -1.99 8.36
CA PHE A 260 -15.25 -2.93 7.98
C PHE A 260 -16.53 -2.65 8.76
N GLN A 261 -16.42 -2.35 10.06
CA GLN A 261 -17.58 -2.02 10.88
C GLN A 261 -18.27 -0.73 10.40
N ILE A 262 -17.51 0.32 10.04
CA ILE A 262 -18.07 1.56 9.51
C ILE A 262 -18.80 1.28 8.19
N LEU A 263 -18.21 0.52 7.28
CA LEU A 263 -18.85 0.16 6.01
C LEU A 263 -20.17 -0.59 6.22
N VAL A 264 -20.20 -1.58 7.13
CA VAL A 264 -21.43 -2.30 7.49
C VAL A 264 -22.48 -1.36 8.07
N THR A 265 -22.10 -0.46 8.99
CA THR A 265 -23.00 0.56 9.56
C THR A 265 -23.53 1.53 8.49
N MET A 266 -22.75 1.81 7.45
CA MET A 266 -23.19 2.56 6.27
C MET A 266 -24.13 1.74 5.34
N GLY A 267 -24.47 0.50 5.69
CA GLY A 267 -25.34 -0.37 4.90
C GLY A 267 -24.63 -1.14 3.80
N HIS A 268 -23.30 -1.15 3.77
CA HIS A 268 -22.51 -1.90 2.80
C HIS A 268 -22.26 -3.33 3.30
N SER A 269 -23.28 -4.20 3.20
CA SER A 269 -23.20 -5.60 3.66
C SER A 269 -22.08 -6.42 3.01
N TRP A 270 -21.60 -6.02 1.82
CA TRP A 270 -20.45 -6.65 1.18
C TRP A 270 -19.15 -6.53 2.00
N ALA A 271 -19.06 -5.60 2.94
CA ALA A 271 -17.91 -5.44 3.81
C ALA A 271 -17.70 -6.65 4.75
N GLU A 272 -18.72 -7.47 4.98
CA GLU A 272 -18.58 -8.76 5.68
C GLU A 272 -17.71 -9.76 4.91
N ARG A 273 -17.52 -9.55 3.60
CA ARG A 273 -16.64 -10.36 2.74
C ARG A 273 -15.25 -9.73 2.56
N CYS A 274 -14.95 -8.67 3.31
CA CYS A 274 -13.62 -8.11 3.42
C CYS A 274 -12.84 -8.84 4.51
N GLN A 275 -11.57 -9.18 4.24
CA GLN A 275 -10.69 -9.86 5.17
C GLN A 275 -9.37 -9.10 5.31
N HIS A 276 -8.91 -8.96 6.55
CA HIS A 276 -7.57 -8.48 6.83
C HIS A 276 -6.66 -9.66 7.14
N VAL A 277 -5.68 -9.90 6.26
CA VAL A 277 -4.62 -10.88 6.46
C VAL A 277 -3.40 -10.17 7.00
N SER A 278 -3.19 -10.27 8.30
CA SER A 278 -2.09 -9.61 8.99
C SER A 278 -0.80 -10.43 8.97
N PHE A 279 0.34 -9.75 9.06
CA PHE A 279 1.65 -10.37 9.29
C PHE A 279 2.48 -9.58 10.30
N GLY A 280 3.45 -10.22 10.95
CA GLY A 280 4.34 -9.56 11.91
C GLY A 280 5.49 -8.77 11.28
N LEU A 281 6.14 -7.92 12.06
CA LEU A 281 7.30 -7.14 11.61
C LEU A 281 8.54 -8.02 11.36
N VAL A 282 9.41 -7.57 10.44
CA VAL A 282 10.75 -8.13 10.27
C VAL A 282 11.68 -7.46 11.28
N GLN A 283 12.28 -8.23 12.18
CA GLN A 283 13.28 -7.73 13.12
C GLN A 283 14.69 -7.74 12.50
N GLY A 284 15.58 -6.85 12.95
CA GLY A 284 16.99 -6.87 12.56
C GLY A 284 17.32 -6.24 11.19
N MET A 285 16.39 -5.50 10.58
CA MET A 285 16.57 -4.84 9.28
C MET A 285 17.34 -3.50 9.34
N LYS A 286 18.33 -3.40 10.22
CA LYS A 286 19.30 -2.27 10.24
C LYS A 286 20.67 -2.81 9.89
N THR A 287 21.40 -2.12 9.02
CA THR A 287 22.81 -2.44 8.78
C THR A 287 23.62 -2.23 10.07
N ARG A 288 24.87 -2.74 10.10
CA ARG A 288 25.81 -2.51 11.21
C ARG A 288 26.10 -1.01 11.46
N THR A 289 25.83 -0.15 10.47
CA THR A 289 25.94 1.31 10.53
C THR A 289 24.62 2.01 10.90
N GLY A 290 23.51 1.26 11.03
CA GLY A 290 22.18 1.79 11.34
C GLY A 290 21.33 2.16 10.14
N ASP A 291 21.84 1.98 8.92
CA ASP A 291 21.14 2.28 7.67
C ASP A 291 20.06 1.24 7.34
N VAL A 292 19.00 1.69 6.70
CA VAL A 292 17.92 0.83 6.18
C VAL A 292 18.37 0.19 4.87
N VAL A 293 18.26 -1.14 4.77
CA VAL A 293 18.63 -1.97 3.60
C VAL A 293 17.52 -1.93 2.53
N PHE A 294 17.88 -1.67 1.26
CA PHE A 294 16.94 -1.75 0.14
C PHE A 294 16.63 -3.20 -0.21
N LEU A 295 15.42 -3.47 -0.69
CA LEU A 295 15.07 -4.83 -1.09
C LEU A 295 15.94 -5.33 -2.25
N GLU A 296 16.30 -4.46 -3.19
CA GLU A 296 17.19 -4.81 -4.31
C GLU A 296 18.55 -5.31 -3.81
N ASP A 297 19.17 -4.61 -2.86
CA ASP A 297 20.44 -5.02 -2.24
C ASP A 297 20.32 -6.42 -1.62
N VAL A 298 19.20 -6.73 -0.97
CA VAL A 298 18.95 -8.06 -0.39
C VAL A 298 18.87 -9.13 -1.49
N LEU A 299 18.18 -8.84 -2.59
CA LEU A 299 18.05 -9.78 -3.71
C LEU A 299 19.37 -9.99 -4.44
N ASP A 300 20.17 -8.95 -4.61
CA ASP A 300 21.49 -9.02 -5.24
C ASP A 300 22.49 -9.78 -4.37
N GLU A 301 22.50 -9.54 -3.06
CA GLU A 301 23.31 -10.28 -2.11
C GLU A 301 22.91 -11.76 -2.07
N ALA A 302 21.61 -12.06 -2.06
CA ALA A 302 21.12 -13.43 -2.13
C ALA A 302 21.59 -14.14 -3.41
N ARG A 303 21.46 -13.47 -4.56
CA ARG A 303 21.96 -13.98 -5.85
C ARG A 303 23.46 -14.25 -5.80
N ALA A 304 24.26 -13.30 -5.31
CA ALA A 304 25.72 -13.41 -5.25
C ALA A 304 26.15 -14.61 -4.39
N ARG A 305 25.53 -14.79 -3.22
CA ARG A 305 25.79 -15.95 -2.33
C ARG A 305 25.43 -17.27 -2.99
N MET A 306 24.28 -17.34 -3.66
CA MET A 306 23.86 -18.57 -4.35
C MET A 306 24.81 -18.92 -5.50
N LEU A 307 25.23 -17.94 -6.30
CA LEU A 307 26.21 -18.14 -7.38
C LEU A 307 27.57 -18.63 -6.84
N HIS A 308 28.05 -18.03 -5.76
CA HIS A 308 29.28 -18.48 -5.11
C HIS A 308 29.18 -19.94 -4.67
N ASN A 309 28.08 -20.33 -4.01
CA ASN A 309 27.85 -21.70 -3.57
C ASN A 309 27.76 -22.69 -4.74
N MET A 310 27.11 -22.30 -5.85
CA MET A 310 27.03 -23.13 -7.05
C MET A 310 28.42 -23.38 -7.63
N ASN A 311 29.23 -22.34 -7.79
CA ASN A 311 30.59 -22.47 -8.32
C ASN A 311 31.49 -23.36 -7.45
N GLN A 312 31.37 -23.27 -6.12
CA GLN A 312 32.11 -24.13 -5.19
C GLN A 312 31.67 -25.60 -5.28
N THR A 313 30.38 -25.84 -5.52
CA THR A 313 29.83 -27.20 -5.64
C THR A 313 30.22 -27.84 -6.99
N SER A 314 30.20 -27.07 -8.07
CA SER A 314 30.63 -27.50 -9.41
C SER A 314 32.14 -27.75 -9.55
N SER A 315 32.95 -27.21 -8.63
CA SER A 315 34.40 -27.44 -8.60
C SER A 315 34.80 -28.71 -7.82
N ASN A 316 33.84 -29.35 -7.15
CA ASN A 316 34.03 -30.56 -6.32
C ASN A 316 33.38 -31.81 -6.93
N VAL A 317 32.97 -31.75 -8.21
CA VAL A 317 32.49 -32.87 -9.04
C VAL A 317 33.41 -32.98 -10.25
#